data_AF-A0A959CGL6-F1
#
_entry.id   AF-A0A959CGL6-F1
#
_cell.length_a   1.000
_cell.length_b   1.000
_cell.length_c   1.000
_cell.angle_alpha   90.00
_cell.angle_beta   90.00
_cell.angle_gamma   90.00
#
_symmetry.space_group_name_H-M   'P 1'
#
loop_
_entity.id
_entity.type
_entity.pdbx_description
1 polymer ?
#
loop_
_entity_poly.entity_id
_entity_poly.type
_entity_poly.pdbx_seq_one_letter_code
_entity_poly.pdbx_strand_id
1 'polypeptide(L)'
;MKRIKRKTEQFLLGNSSWIFFTTILLISYVMMVESGRYTWPYYTSYVLSTTLLFLPVLAFALFRGRLKEKLGRNACRALWAGCFLAWPVLLAMAQAYLSGPLFIFPPQGQAVPSGYVLVIGVVFLLAEAAIHLNSYLLRRKGAGRWLKQDHFEKNLLLLVVILASVLGAAFAYRPFSAGAPAGFAGFVQRIPLFISYTFQFLLILMAYSFFYFVNHYFLVPILLKKKGLLYYGFGIAGAILAFYPFLALLLGALPAVRLEGALLFTAHEIFPSDRGGLPFSIMVLSAPLIIGMEWHRQSTEIARLEQERAAAELNL
;
A
#
# COMPACT_ATOMS: atom_id res chain seq x y z
N MET A 1 -9.28 14.32 -14.71
CA MET A 1 -8.64 13.05 -14.30
C MET A 1 -7.42 12.62 -15.14
N LYS A 2 -7.47 12.59 -16.49
CA LYS A 2 -6.36 12.10 -17.36
C LYS A 2 -4.98 12.76 -17.10
N ARG A 3 -4.96 14.08 -16.81
CA ARG A 3 -3.70 14.83 -16.57
C ARG A 3 -3.00 14.46 -15.24
N ILE A 4 -3.77 14.25 -14.17
CA ILE A 4 -3.23 13.85 -12.86
C ILE A 4 -2.68 12.42 -12.95
N LYS A 5 -3.45 11.49 -13.54
CA LYS A 5 -3.02 10.11 -13.79
C LYS A 5 -1.67 10.06 -14.54
N ARG A 6 -1.53 10.85 -15.61
CA ARG A 6 -0.28 10.91 -16.40
C ARG A 6 0.91 11.45 -15.61
N LYS A 7 0.72 12.51 -14.79
CA LYS A 7 1.80 13.06 -13.95
C LYS A 7 2.27 12.06 -12.89
N THR A 8 1.34 11.42 -12.19
CA THR A 8 1.67 10.41 -11.18
C THR A 8 2.35 9.20 -11.80
N GLU A 9 1.88 8.74 -12.96
CA GLU A 9 2.54 7.70 -13.74
C GLU A 9 3.97 8.09 -14.13
N GLN A 10 4.18 9.29 -14.66
CA GLN A 10 5.51 9.77 -15.04
C GLN A 10 6.45 9.85 -13.84
N PHE A 11 5.96 10.31 -12.69
CA PHE A 11 6.76 10.39 -11.47
C PHE A 11 7.19 8.99 -11.00
N LEU A 12 6.27 8.04 -10.86
CA LEU A 12 6.59 6.69 -10.37
C LEU A 12 7.44 5.87 -11.35
N LEU A 13 7.25 6.09 -12.65
CA LEU A 13 8.04 5.42 -13.68
C LEU A 13 9.42 6.06 -13.85
N GLY A 14 9.54 7.37 -13.64
CA GLY A 14 10.78 8.12 -13.82
C GLY A 14 11.68 8.17 -12.59
N ASN A 15 11.10 8.08 -11.38
CA ASN A 15 11.81 8.28 -10.13
C ASN A 15 11.71 7.05 -9.23
N SER A 16 12.84 6.59 -8.68
CA SER A 16 12.89 5.50 -7.70
C SER A 16 12.84 5.97 -6.24
N SER A 17 12.80 7.29 -6.00
CA SER A 17 12.73 7.89 -4.66
C SER A 17 11.58 7.35 -3.79
N TRP A 18 10.45 7.04 -4.39
CA TRP A 18 9.30 6.50 -3.66
C TRP A 18 9.56 5.09 -3.09
N ILE A 19 10.43 4.28 -3.70
CA ILE A 19 10.82 2.96 -3.15
C ILE A 19 11.59 3.15 -1.85
N PHE A 20 12.48 4.14 -1.81
CA PHE A 20 13.21 4.51 -0.62
C PHE A 20 12.29 5.08 0.46
N PHE A 21 11.32 5.89 0.07
CA PHE A 21 10.29 6.36 1.01
C PHE A 21 9.44 5.20 1.56
N THR A 22 9.01 4.25 0.73
CA THR A 22 8.33 3.02 1.19
C THR A 22 9.21 2.24 2.17
N THR A 23 10.51 2.14 1.88
CA THR A 23 11.47 1.44 2.76
C THR A 23 11.54 2.11 4.13
N ILE A 24 11.52 3.44 4.18
CA ILE A 24 11.44 4.21 5.43
C ILE A 24 10.15 3.89 6.20
N LEU A 25 9.00 3.91 5.52
CA LEU A 25 7.72 3.56 6.14
C LEU A 25 7.74 2.15 6.71
N LEU A 26 8.31 1.19 5.96
CA LEU A 26 8.39 -0.22 6.35
C LEU A 26 9.26 -0.40 7.58
N ILE A 27 10.44 0.21 7.59
CA ILE A 27 11.35 0.17 8.73
C ILE A 27 10.69 0.83 9.94
N SER A 28 10.05 1.99 9.75
CA SER A 28 9.37 2.70 10.85
C SER A 28 8.23 1.88 11.43
N TYR A 29 7.51 1.15 10.58
CA TYR A 29 6.51 0.17 11.00
C TYR A 29 7.12 -0.97 11.81
N VAL A 30 8.20 -1.60 11.32
CA VAL A 30 8.89 -2.67 12.07
C VAL A 30 9.39 -2.17 13.42
N MET A 31 10.00 -0.98 13.49
CA MET A 31 10.44 -0.38 14.76
C MET A 31 9.27 -0.13 15.73
N MET A 32 8.13 0.32 15.20
CA MET A 32 6.93 0.49 16.01
C MET A 32 6.43 -0.85 16.57
N VAL A 33 6.39 -1.91 15.75
CA VAL A 33 6.00 -3.27 16.16
C VAL A 33 6.94 -3.81 17.23
N GLU A 34 8.26 -3.71 17.02
CA GLU A 34 9.29 -4.15 17.98
C GLU A 34 9.20 -3.39 19.31
N SER A 35 8.85 -2.10 19.28
CA SER A 35 8.65 -1.32 20.50
C SER A 35 7.38 -1.68 21.27
N GLY A 36 6.46 -2.44 20.66
CA GLY A 36 5.15 -2.79 21.22
C GLY A 36 4.19 -1.60 21.37
N ARG A 37 4.52 -0.44 20.78
CA ARG A 37 3.75 0.82 20.93
C ARG A 37 3.08 1.20 19.61
N TYR A 38 1.87 0.70 19.39
CA TYR A 38 1.10 0.87 18.16
C TYR A 38 0.36 2.21 18.05
N THR A 39 1.00 3.34 18.38
CA THR A 39 0.31 4.65 18.37
C THR A 39 0.90 5.62 17.36
N TRP A 40 0.07 6.57 16.89
CA TRP A 40 0.46 7.58 15.90
C TRP A 40 1.74 8.34 16.24
N PRO A 41 1.95 8.85 17.47
CA PRO A 41 3.15 9.60 17.80
C PRO A 41 4.44 8.79 17.61
N TYR A 42 4.41 7.48 17.87
CA TYR A 42 5.59 6.62 17.73
C TYR A 42 5.85 6.33 16.25
N TYR A 43 4.81 5.98 15.50
CA TYR A 43 4.95 5.75 14.07
C TYR A 43 5.48 6.99 13.34
N THR A 44 4.90 8.16 13.58
CA THR A 44 5.36 9.41 12.95
C THR A 44 6.75 9.82 13.43
N SER A 45 7.08 9.62 14.71
CA SER A 45 8.41 9.85 15.24
C SER A 45 9.47 8.98 14.54
N TYR A 46 9.21 7.68 14.36
CA TYR A 46 10.12 6.79 13.65
C TYR A 46 10.25 7.17 12.18
N VAL A 47 9.15 7.52 11.51
CA VAL A 47 9.17 7.99 10.11
C VAL A 47 10.00 9.25 9.97
N LEU A 48 9.77 10.26 10.82
CA LEU A 48 10.49 11.54 10.79
C LEU A 48 11.98 11.32 11.10
N SER A 49 12.29 10.58 12.15
CA SER A 49 13.67 10.31 12.57
C SER A 49 14.45 9.56 11.49
N THR A 50 13.85 8.51 10.91
CA THR A 50 14.47 7.74 9.82
C THR A 50 14.61 8.58 8.56
N THR A 51 13.62 9.42 8.23
CA THR A 51 13.69 10.35 7.09
C THR A 51 14.82 11.36 7.26
N LEU A 52 14.97 11.92 8.47
CA LEU A 52 16.03 12.88 8.78
C LEU A 52 17.42 12.24 8.69
N LEU A 53 17.60 11.06 9.30
CA LEU A 53 18.86 10.32 9.28
C LEU A 53 19.28 9.96 7.85
N PHE A 54 18.33 9.51 7.02
CA PHE A 54 18.60 9.07 5.65
C PHE A 54 18.30 10.16 4.61
N LEU A 55 18.27 11.44 5.03
CA LEU A 55 18.04 12.57 4.14
C LEU A 55 19.06 12.65 3.00
N PRO A 56 20.39 12.41 3.21
CA PRO A 56 21.34 12.43 2.10
C PRO A 56 21.05 11.36 1.04
N VAL A 57 20.62 10.17 1.47
CA VAL A 57 20.22 9.07 0.57
C VAL A 57 18.98 9.45 -0.24
N LEU A 58 17.96 9.99 0.43
CA LEU A 58 16.74 10.47 -0.22
C LEU A 58 17.00 11.61 -1.20
N ALA A 59 17.81 12.60 -0.80
CA ALA A 59 18.18 13.72 -1.64
C ALA A 59 18.92 13.24 -2.89
N PHE A 60 19.91 12.34 -2.73
CA PHE A 60 20.59 11.74 -3.87
C PHE A 60 19.62 11.00 -4.79
N ALA A 61 18.72 10.18 -4.24
CA ALA A 61 17.74 9.43 -5.03
C ALA A 61 16.78 10.35 -5.80
N LEU A 62 16.30 11.43 -5.17
CA LEU A 62 15.41 12.42 -5.76
C LEU A 62 16.07 13.21 -6.90
N PHE A 63 17.32 13.64 -6.69
CA PHE A 63 18.04 14.50 -7.63
C PHE A 63 18.92 13.72 -8.61
N ARG A 64 18.93 12.39 -8.55
CA ARG A 64 19.81 11.51 -9.36
C ARG A 64 19.79 11.84 -10.84
N GLY A 65 18.62 12.13 -11.42
CA GLY A 65 18.49 12.50 -12.84
C GLY A 65 19.28 13.76 -13.17
N ARG A 66 19.04 14.83 -12.41
CA ARG A 66 19.73 16.13 -12.57
C ARG A 66 21.22 16.05 -12.25
N LEU A 67 21.60 15.25 -11.25
CA LEU A 67 23.00 15.06 -10.86
C LEU A 67 23.79 14.36 -11.97
N LYS A 68 23.19 13.39 -12.68
CA LYS A 68 23.84 12.72 -13.82
C LYS A 68 24.04 13.64 -15.03
N GLU A 69 23.18 14.63 -15.22
CA GLU A 69 23.30 15.62 -16.29
C GLU A 69 24.39 16.65 -15.99
N LYS A 70 24.51 17.08 -14.72
CA LYS A 70 25.44 18.13 -14.31
C LYS A 70 26.83 17.63 -13.90
N LEU A 71 26.94 16.44 -13.32
CA LEU A 71 28.21 15.91 -12.80
C LEU A 71 28.77 14.80 -13.70
N GLY A 72 30.09 14.75 -13.78
CA GLY A 72 30.81 13.65 -14.42
C GLY A 72 30.50 12.29 -13.79
N ARG A 73 30.63 11.22 -14.59
CA ARG A 73 30.30 9.84 -14.19
C ARG A 73 30.98 9.40 -12.89
N ASN A 74 32.23 9.80 -12.68
CA ASN A 74 33.01 9.45 -11.49
C ASN A 74 32.52 10.20 -10.25
N ALA A 75 32.23 11.49 -10.37
CA ALA A 75 31.67 12.28 -9.26
C ALA A 75 30.29 11.76 -8.84
N CYS A 76 29.44 11.36 -9.80
CA CYS A 76 28.16 10.74 -9.49
C CYS A 76 28.31 9.38 -8.76
N ARG A 77 29.32 8.57 -9.11
CA ARG A 77 29.64 7.32 -8.41
C ARG A 77 30.20 7.56 -7.01
N ALA A 78 31.05 8.56 -6.84
CA ALA A 78 31.59 8.96 -5.55
C ALA A 78 30.48 9.45 -4.62
N LEU A 79 29.57 10.29 -5.11
CA LEU A 79 28.38 10.70 -4.34
C LEU A 79 27.48 9.51 -4.00
N TRP A 80 27.26 8.59 -4.94
CA TRP A 80 26.50 7.37 -4.66
C TRP A 80 27.14 6.54 -3.55
N ALA A 81 28.45 6.30 -3.61
CA ALA A 81 29.19 5.56 -2.58
C ALA A 81 29.17 6.33 -1.25
N GLY A 82 29.30 7.66 -1.28
CA GLY A 82 29.18 8.52 -0.12
C GLY A 82 27.83 8.35 0.58
N CYS A 83 26.73 8.41 -0.17
CA CYS A 83 25.38 8.30 0.38
C CYS A 83 25.01 6.88 0.82
N PHE A 84 25.34 5.84 0.06
CA PHE A 84 24.86 4.47 0.33
C PHE A 84 25.84 3.60 1.13
N LEU A 85 27.14 3.90 1.11
CA LEU A 85 28.16 3.14 1.82
C LEU A 85 28.74 3.92 2.99
N ALA A 86 29.29 5.12 2.73
CA ALA A 86 29.97 5.88 3.78
C ALA A 86 28.99 6.42 4.82
N TRP A 87 27.85 6.96 4.40
CA TRP A 87 26.89 7.61 5.29
C TRP A 87 26.28 6.66 6.35
N PRO A 88 25.77 5.46 6.01
CA PRO A 88 25.29 4.54 7.05
C PRO A 88 26.38 4.10 8.03
N VAL A 89 27.62 3.95 7.58
CA VAL A 89 28.77 3.63 8.46
C VAL A 89 29.06 4.79 9.40
N LEU A 90 29.10 6.02 8.88
CA LEU A 90 29.28 7.23 9.69
C LEU A 90 28.17 7.38 10.73
N LEU A 91 26.91 7.17 10.34
CA LEU A 91 25.78 7.19 11.27
C LEU A 91 25.88 6.09 12.33
N ALA A 92 26.33 4.88 11.97
CA ALA A 92 26.53 3.80 12.93
C ALA A 92 27.64 4.14 13.93
N MET A 93 28.75 4.74 13.48
CA MET A 93 29.82 5.23 14.36
C MET A 93 29.34 6.38 15.25
N ALA A 94 28.48 7.25 14.73
CA ALA A 94 27.90 8.37 15.46
C ALA A 94 26.71 7.98 16.34
N GLN A 95 26.23 6.73 16.30
CA GLN A 95 25.01 6.30 16.97
C GLN A 95 25.01 6.61 18.47
N ALA A 96 26.16 6.50 19.14
CA ALA A 96 26.31 6.86 20.55
C ALA A 96 25.98 8.34 20.83
N TYR A 97 26.38 9.24 19.92
CA TYR A 97 26.12 10.69 20.01
C TYR A 97 24.72 11.08 19.51
N LEU A 98 24.11 10.26 18.65
CA LEU A 98 22.77 10.46 18.11
C LEU A 98 21.66 10.12 19.10
N SER A 99 21.98 9.65 20.31
CA SER A 99 21.03 9.38 21.40
C SER A 99 20.45 10.63 22.07
N GLY A 100 20.77 11.83 21.56
CA GLY A 100 20.30 13.11 22.09
C GLY A 100 18.82 13.43 21.81
N PRO A 101 18.27 14.48 22.46
CA PRO A 101 16.83 14.81 22.44
C PRO A 101 16.27 15.18 21.05
N LEU A 102 17.14 15.48 20.08
CA LEU A 102 16.75 15.81 18.70
C LEU A 102 16.32 14.57 17.89
N PHE A 103 16.76 13.39 18.33
CA PHE A 103 16.50 12.10 17.70
C PHE A 103 15.65 11.30 18.68
N ILE A 104 14.33 11.35 18.50
CA ILE A 104 13.34 10.66 19.33
C ILE A 104 13.40 9.16 19.01
N PHE A 105 14.52 8.55 19.35
CA PHE A 105 14.71 7.11 19.41
C PHE A 105 14.56 6.67 20.86
N PRO A 106 13.79 5.62 21.05
CA PRO A 106 12.37 5.64 21.43
C PRO A 106 12.04 6.57 22.61
N PRO A 107 10.80 7.07 22.72
CA PRO A 107 10.32 7.80 23.89
C PRO A 107 10.50 6.95 25.15
N GLN A 108 11.45 7.36 26.00
CA GLN A 108 11.68 6.87 27.36
C GLN A 108 12.27 5.45 27.46
N GLY A 109 13.60 5.38 27.53
CA GLY A 109 14.32 4.34 28.29
C GLY A 109 14.55 2.98 27.60
N GLN A 110 14.10 2.77 26.36
CA GLN A 110 14.46 1.56 25.62
C GLN A 110 15.77 1.79 24.84
N ALA A 111 16.77 0.96 25.12
CA ALA A 111 17.99 0.94 24.33
C ALA A 111 17.64 0.58 22.88
N VAL A 112 18.01 1.45 21.94
CA VAL A 112 17.90 1.11 20.52
C VAL A 112 18.79 -0.10 20.27
N PRO A 113 18.30 -1.17 19.60
CA PRO A 113 19.12 -2.31 19.26
C PRO A 113 20.43 -1.85 18.59
N SER A 114 21.56 -2.27 19.16
CA SER A 114 22.88 -1.95 18.61
C SER A 114 22.94 -2.43 17.17
N GLY A 115 23.28 -1.53 16.24
CA GLY A 115 23.39 -1.85 14.80
C GLY A 115 22.13 -1.59 13.96
N TYR A 116 21.03 -1.05 14.52
CA TYR A 116 19.84 -0.77 13.72
C TYR A 116 20.12 0.16 12.53
N VAL A 117 20.94 1.20 12.70
CA VAL A 117 21.32 2.14 11.63
C VAL A 117 21.97 1.40 10.46
N LEU A 118 22.87 0.47 10.79
CA LEU A 118 23.59 -0.33 9.81
C LEU A 118 22.62 -1.23 9.04
N VAL A 119 21.70 -1.90 9.76
CA VAL A 119 20.66 -2.74 9.13
C VAL A 119 19.84 -1.92 8.14
N ILE A 120 19.40 -0.72 8.54
CA ILE A 120 18.66 0.18 7.65
C ILE A 120 19.51 0.52 6.41
N GLY A 121 20.77 0.92 6.60
CA GLY A 121 21.69 1.21 5.51
C GLY A 121 21.85 0.04 4.53
N VAL A 122 21.96 -1.18 5.05
CA VAL A 122 22.03 -2.40 4.25
C VAL A 122 20.73 -2.61 3.47
N VAL A 123 19.56 -2.42 4.08
CA VAL A 123 18.27 -2.53 3.38
C VAL A 123 18.16 -1.50 2.26
N PHE A 124 18.60 -0.26 2.46
CA PHE A 124 18.67 0.77 1.40
C PHE A 124 19.58 0.35 0.25
N LEU A 125 20.75 -0.21 0.57
CA LEU A 125 21.70 -0.70 -0.43
C LEU A 125 21.13 -1.89 -1.21
N LEU A 126 20.48 -2.83 -0.53
CA LEU A 126 19.78 -3.95 -1.17
C LEU A 126 18.64 -3.47 -2.07
N ALA A 127 17.85 -2.47 -1.63
CA ALA A 127 16.80 -1.88 -2.45
C ALA A 127 17.37 -1.24 -3.73
N GLU A 128 18.48 -0.49 -3.64
CA GLU A 128 19.15 0.09 -4.81
C GLU A 128 19.74 -0.98 -5.73
N ALA A 129 20.38 -2.01 -5.18
CA ALA A 129 20.90 -3.14 -5.95
C ALA A 129 19.77 -3.87 -6.70
N ALA A 130 18.63 -4.06 -6.03
CA ALA A 130 17.50 -4.75 -6.60
C ALA A 130 16.77 -3.91 -7.67
N ILE A 131 16.72 -2.58 -7.53
CA ILE A 131 16.29 -1.65 -8.58
C ILE A 131 17.18 -1.82 -9.83
N HIS A 132 18.50 -1.84 -9.64
CA HIS A 132 19.45 -2.01 -10.73
C HIS A 132 19.29 -3.36 -11.43
N LEU A 133 19.23 -4.44 -10.66
CA LEU A 133 19.01 -5.79 -11.17
C LEU A 133 17.70 -5.90 -11.95
N ASN A 134 16.61 -5.35 -11.40
CA ASN A 134 15.31 -5.36 -12.08
C ASN A 134 15.32 -4.57 -13.39
N SER A 135 15.99 -3.40 -13.42
CA SER A 135 16.14 -2.63 -14.66
C SER A 135 16.95 -3.36 -15.73
N TYR A 136 17.92 -4.19 -15.32
CA TYR A 136 18.68 -5.03 -16.22
C TYR A 136 17.83 -6.19 -16.77
N LEU A 137 17.06 -6.85 -15.91
CA LEU A 137 16.16 -7.96 -16.31
C LEU A 137 15.05 -7.51 -17.26
N LEU A 138 14.45 -6.34 -17.02
CA LEU A 138 13.40 -5.78 -17.89
C LEU A 138 13.91 -5.36 -19.26
N ARG A 139 15.19 -4.98 -19.41
CA ARG A 139 15.77 -4.71 -20.74
C ARG A 139 15.88 -5.96 -21.60
N ARG A 140 15.96 -7.14 -20.96
CA ARG A 140 16.09 -8.43 -21.65
C ARG A 140 14.74 -9.03 -22.04
N LYS A 141 13.68 -8.74 -21.29
CA LYS A 141 12.32 -9.19 -21.57
C LYS A 141 11.49 -8.01 -22.06
N GLY A 142 11.27 -7.92 -23.37
CA GLY A 142 10.43 -6.90 -23.99
C GLY A 142 9.07 -6.83 -23.30
N ALA A 143 8.86 -5.80 -22.48
CA ALA A 143 7.63 -5.63 -21.71
C ALA A 143 6.48 -5.29 -22.67
N GLY A 144 5.70 -6.32 -22.99
CA GLY A 144 4.59 -6.26 -23.94
C GLY A 144 3.51 -5.27 -23.53
N ARG A 145 3.03 -4.51 -24.51
CA ARG A 145 1.91 -3.56 -24.39
C ARG A 145 0.59 -4.31 -24.38
N TRP A 146 0.28 -4.95 -23.27
CA TRP A 146 -1.01 -5.57 -23.03
C TRP A 146 -1.70 -4.69 -22.00
N LEU A 147 -2.72 -3.93 -22.41
CA LEU A 147 -3.92 -3.55 -21.63
C LEU A 147 -4.62 -2.30 -22.19
N LYS A 148 -5.91 -2.44 -22.50
CA LYS A 148 -6.88 -1.35 -22.35
C LYS A 148 -7.66 -1.61 -21.04
N GLN A 149 -8.61 -0.78 -20.63
CA GLN A 149 -9.38 -0.93 -19.38
C GLN A 149 -10.87 -0.78 -19.69
N ASP A 150 -11.77 -1.61 -19.14
CA ASP A 150 -13.17 -1.19 -18.88
C ASP A 150 -14.03 -2.07 -17.93
N HIS A 151 -14.98 -1.38 -17.27
CA HIS A 151 -16.24 -1.71 -16.56
C HIS A 151 -16.48 -2.94 -15.63
N PHE A 152 -15.48 -3.48 -14.93
CA PHE A 152 -15.75 -4.46 -13.83
C PHE A 152 -16.34 -3.83 -12.55
N GLU A 153 -16.24 -2.51 -12.39
CA GLU A 153 -16.55 -1.80 -11.13
C GLU A 153 -18.00 -1.89 -10.67
N LYS A 154 -18.95 -1.90 -11.61
CA LYS A 154 -20.39 -1.84 -11.29
C LYS A 154 -20.84 -3.11 -10.56
N ASN A 155 -20.34 -4.27 -10.99
CA ASN A 155 -20.69 -5.56 -10.39
C ASN A 155 -20.04 -5.74 -9.02
N LEU A 156 -18.82 -5.23 -8.84
CA LEU A 156 -18.14 -5.26 -7.54
C LEU A 156 -18.85 -4.37 -6.52
N LEU A 157 -19.23 -3.14 -6.90
CA LEU A 157 -19.97 -2.23 -6.01
C LEU A 157 -21.32 -2.82 -5.62
N LEU A 158 -22.05 -3.42 -6.56
CA LEU A 158 -23.31 -4.10 -6.26
C LEU A 158 -23.12 -5.24 -5.26
N LEU A 159 -22.09 -6.07 -5.45
CA LEU A 159 -21.77 -7.16 -4.54
C LEU A 159 -21.41 -6.65 -3.13
N VAL A 160 -20.66 -5.55 -3.04
CA VAL A 160 -20.33 -4.89 -1.78
C VAL A 160 -21.58 -4.38 -1.06
N VAL A 161 -22.52 -3.78 -1.78
CA VAL A 161 -23.79 -3.30 -1.22
C VAL A 161 -24.65 -4.47 -0.71
N ILE A 162 -24.77 -5.54 -1.50
CA ILE A 162 -25.50 -6.75 -1.09
C ILE A 162 -24.87 -7.36 0.17
N LEU A 163 -23.54 -7.54 0.18
CA LEU A 163 -22.84 -8.12 1.32
C LEU A 163 -22.96 -7.25 2.58
N ALA A 164 -22.83 -5.92 2.45
CA ALA A 164 -23.05 -4.98 3.55
C ALA A 164 -24.46 -5.10 4.13
N SER A 165 -25.47 -5.29 3.27
CA SER A 165 -26.87 -5.44 3.67
C SER A 165 -27.10 -6.75 4.41
N VAL A 166 -26.51 -7.86 3.94
CA VAL A 166 -26.60 -9.15 4.64
C VAL A 166 -25.94 -9.09 6.02
N LEU A 167 -24.75 -8.48 6.12
CA LEU A 167 -24.05 -8.31 7.41
C LEU A 167 -24.85 -7.38 8.34
N GLY A 168 -25.35 -6.26 7.83
CA GLY A 168 -26.18 -5.34 8.60
C GLY A 168 -27.44 -6.00 9.15
N ALA A 169 -28.10 -6.85 8.36
CA ALA A 169 -29.23 -7.66 8.81
C ALA A 169 -28.80 -8.63 9.91
N ALA A 170 -27.75 -9.43 9.68
CA ALA A 170 -27.27 -10.41 10.64
C ALA A 170 -26.96 -9.80 12.01
N PHE A 171 -26.35 -8.61 12.04
CA PHE A 171 -26.03 -7.91 13.29
C PHE A 171 -27.25 -7.25 13.94
N ALA A 172 -28.18 -6.68 13.16
CA ALA A 172 -29.43 -6.14 13.71
C ALA A 172 -30.34 -7.22 14.31
N TYR A 173 -30.21 -8.47 13.87
CA TYR A 173 -30.94 -9.62 14.40
C TYR A 173 -30.27 -10.29 15.61
N ARG A 174 -29.02 -9.95 15.95
CA ARG A 174 -28.40 -10.47 17.18
C ARG A 174 -29.21 -10.03 18.41
N PRO A 175 -29.43 -10.92 19.40
CA PRO A 175 -30.21 -10.59 20.58
C PRO A 175 -29.36 -9.74 21.54
N PHE A 176 -29.43 -8.42 21.42
CA PHE A 176 -28.77 -7.51 22.37
C PHE A 176 -29.61 -7.27 23.65
N SER A 177 -30.85 -7.76 23.70
CA SER A 177 -31.71 -7.59 24.87
C SER A 177 -32.63 -8.79 25.07
N ALA A 178 -32.41 -9.50 26.18
CA ALA A 178 -33.44 -10.33 26.81
C ALA A 178 -34.61 -9.41 27.19
N GLY A 179 -35.61 -9.30 26.31
CA GLY A 179 -36.75 -8.39 26.50
C GLY A 179 -37.24 -7.66 25.26
N ALA A 180 -36.65 -7.87 24.08
CA ALA A 180 -37.18 -7.28 22.85
C ALA A 180 -38.59 -7.84 22.53
N PRO A 181 -39.59 -6.99 22.24
CA PRO A 181 -40.95 -7.45 21.94
C PRO A 181 -40.94 -8.37 20.71
N ALA A 182 -41.58 -9.54 20.82
CA ALA A 182 -41.77 -10.43 19.69
C ALA A 182 -42.84 -9.86 18.72
N GLY A 183 -42.73 -10.18 17.42
CA GLY A 183 -43.68 -9.74 16.40
C GLY A 183 -43.32 -8.42 15.69
N PHE A 184 -44.31 -7.84 15.00
CA PHE A 184 -44.11 -6.68 14.11
C PHE A 184 -43.53 -5.45 14.82
N ALA A 185 -43.93 -5.21 16.08
CA ALA A 185 -43.40 -4.11 16.89
C ALA A 185 -41.88 -4.24 17.12
N GLY A 186 -41.38 -5.45 17.39
CA GLY A 186 -39.94 -5.71 17.52
C GLY A 186 -39.18 -5.60 16.20
N PHE A 187 -39.83 -5.92 15.07
CA PHE A 187 -39.26 -5.73 13.74
C PHE A 187 -39.05 -4.23 13.43
N VAL A 188 -40.07 -3.40 13.65
CA VAL A 188 -39.99 -1.94 13.39
C VAL A 188 -38.90 -1.28 14.23
N GLN A 189 -38.75 -1.69 15.50
CA GLN A 189 -37.69 -1.18 16.38
C GLN A 189 -36.27 -1.54 15.91
N ARG A 190 -36.11 -2.58 15.09
CA ARG A 190 -34.81 -3.04 14.56
C ARG A 190 -34.43 -2.39 13.22
N ILE A 191 -35.35 -1.75 12.51
CA ILE A 191 -35.08 -1.09 11.21
C ILE A 191 -33.96 -0.04 11.32
N PRO A 192 -33.96 0.88 12.32
CA PRO A 192 -32.87 1.86 12.45
C PRO A 192 -31.51 1.21 12.74
N LEU A 193 -31.48 0.13 13.54
CA LEU A 193 -30.26 -0.64 13.81
C LEU A 193 -29.76 -1.33 12.54
N PHE A 194 -30.64 -1.93 11.76
CA PHE A 194 -30.32 -2.54 10.47
C PHE A 194 -29.69 -1.53 9.50
N ILE A 195 -30.31 -0.35 9.34
CA ILE A 195 -29.78 0.69 8.45
C ILE A 195 -28.41 1.17 8.93
N SER A 196 -28.28 1.42 10.24
CA SER A 196 -27.01 1.86 10.83
C SER A 196 -25.90 0.83 10.64
N TYR A 197 -26.14 -0.46 10.95
CA TYR A 197 -25.15 -1.51 10.76
C TYR A 197 -24.81 -1.74 9.29
N THR A 198 -25.81 -1.74 8.39
CA THR A 198 -25.60 -1.86 6.95
C THR A 198 -24.68 -0.76 6.43
N PHE A 199 -24.92 0.50 6.83
CA PHE A 199 -24.08 1.61 6.44
C PHE A 199 -22.65 1.48 6.99
N GLN A 200 -22.49 1.04 8.23
CA GLN A 200 -21.17 0.83 8.83
C GLN A 200 -20.39 -0.30 8.15
N PHE A 201 -21.03 -1.43 7.84
CA PHE A 201 -20.40 -2.52 7.07
C PHE A 201 -20.08 -2.09 5.64
N LEU A 202 -20.92 -1.25 5.03
CA LEU A 202 -20.64 -0.67 3.71
C LEU A 202 -19.34 0.15 3.75
N LEU A 203 -19.15 0.99 4.77
CA LEU A 203 -17.91 1.77 4.93
C LEU A 203 -16.69 0.87 5.12
N ILE A 204 -16.80 -0.19 5.94
CA ILE A 204 -15.72 -1.18 6.14
C ILE A 204 -15.36 -1.85 4.81
N LEU A 205 -16.35 -2.38 4.08
CA LEU A 205 -16.12 -3.06 2.81
C LEU A 205 -15.58 -2.10 1.74
N MET A 206 -16.04 -0.85 1.73
CA MET A 206 -15.53 0.18 0.82
C MET A 206 -14.06 0.54 1.13
N ALA A 207 -13.68 0.61 2.40
CA ALA A 207 -12.29 0.82 2.83
C ALA A 207 -11.37 -0.34 2.39
N TYR A 208 -11.83 -1.58 2.42
CA TYR A 208 -11.06 -2.70 1.88
C TYR A 208 -11.06 -2.75 0.35
N SER A 209 -12.18 -2.37 -0.27
CA SER A 209 -12.31 -2.26 -1.73
C SER A 209 -11.39 -1.17 -2.30
N PHE A 210 -11.02 -0.16 -1.50
CA PHE A 210 -10.00 0.82 -1.88
C PHE A 210 -8.66 0.15 -2.21
N PHE A 211 -8.20 -0.85 -1.45
CA PHE A 211 -6.95 -1.55 -1.76
C PHE A 211 -7.06 -2.35 -3.05
N TYR A 212 -8.20 -2.98 -3.31
CA TYR A 212 -8.48 -3.60 -4.60
C TYR A 212 -8.43 -2.56 -5.73
N PHE A 213 -9.05 -1.39 -5.55
CA PHE A 213 -9.07 -0.32 -6.54
C PHE A 213 -7.66 0.20 -6.85
N VAL A 214 -6.85 0.50 -5.83
CA VAL A 214 -5.44 0.88 -5.99
C VAL A 214 -4.68 -0.23 -6.71
N ASN A 215 -4.95 -1.50 -6.39
CA ASN A 215 -4.29 -2.62 -7.04
C ASN A 215 -4.65 -2.74 -8.54
N HIS A 216 -5.94 -2.71 -8.84
CA HIS A 216 -6.50 -2.87 -10.17
C HIS A 216 -6.13 -1.72 -11.11
N TYR A 217 -6.26 -0.47 -10.64
CA TYR A 217 -6.06 0.70 -11.50
C TYR A 217 -4.61 1.16 -11.58
N PHE A 218 -3.83 0.89 -10.54
CA PHE A 218 -2.54 1.51 -10.38
C PHE A 218 -1.40 0.50 -10.29
N LEU A 219 -1.38 -0.35 -9.27
CA LEU A 219 -0.24 -1.23 -9.01
C LEU A 219 -0.03 -2.25 -10.14
N VAL A 220 -1.08 -2.97 -10.56
CA VAL A 220 -0.95 -4.00 -11.60
C VAL A 220 -0.63 -3.38 -12.97
N PRO A 221 -1.39 -2.39 -13.49
CA PRO A 221 -1.15 -1.87 -14.83
C PRO A 221 0.12 -1.04 -14.96
N ILE A 222 0.51 -0.30 -13.92
CA ILE A 222 1.64 0.62 -13.98
C ILE A 222 2.90 -0.03 -13.42
N LEU A 223 2.86 -0.57 -12.20
CA LEU A 223 4.06 -1.07 -11.54
C LEU A 223 4.40 -2.49 -11.98
N LEU A 224 3.48 -3.45 -11.82
CA LEU A 224 3.77 -4.85 -12.16
C LEU A 224 4.13 -5.02 -13.64
N LYS A 225 3.32 -4.43 -14.55
CA LYS A 225 3.52 -4.59 -15.99
C LYS A 225 4.68 -3.77 -16.56
N LYS A 226 4.84 -2.49 -16.17
CA LYS A 226 5.89 -1.63 -16.76
C LYS A 226 7.23 -1.74 -16.01
N LYS A 227 7.21 -2.11 -14.73
CA LYS A 227 8.39 -2.11 -13.84
C LYS A 227 8.65 -3.45 -13.14
N GLY A 228 7.84 -4.48 -13.36
CA GLY A 228 8.09 -5.82 -12.85
C GLY A 228 7.67 -6.03 -11.40
N LEU A 229 7.88 -7.27 -10.94
CA LEU A 229 7.37 -7.77 -9.66
C LEU A 229 7.96 -7.03 -8.45
N LEU A 230 9.22 -6.62 -8.50
CA LEU A 230 9.87 -5.92 -7.40
C LEU A 230 9.19 -4.57 -7.10
N TYR A 231 8.96 -3.78 -8.15
CA TYR A 231 8.28 -2.50 -8.03
C TYR A 231 6.83 -2.68 -7.57
N TYR A 232 6.18 -3.76 -8.01
CA TYR A 232 4.86 -4.12 -7.52
C TYR A 232 4.85 -4.41 -6.02
N GLY A 233 5.81 -5.19 -5.51
CA GLY A 233 5.95 -5.48 -4.07
C GLY A 233 6.14 -4.22 -3.22
N PHE A 234 7.06 -3.33 -3.62
CA PHE A 234 7.23 -2.03 -2.95
C PHE A 234 5.99 -1.15 -3.09
N GLY A 235 5.26 -1.26 -4.20
CA GLY A 235 3.99 -0.56 -4.37
C GLY A 235 2.93 -1.03 -3.37
N ILE A 236 2.78 -2.35 -3.18
CA ILE A 236 1.85 -2.92 -2.20
C ILE A 236 2.23 -2.44 -0.81
N ALA A 237 3.49 -2.64 -0.40
CA ALA A 237 3.97 -2.23 0.91
C ALA A 237 3.74 -0.72 1.13
N GLY A 238 4.08 0.11 0.14
CA GLY A 238 3.87 1.55 0.20
C GLY A 238 2.39 1.93 0.34
N ALA A 239 1.50 1.29 -0.41
CA ALA A 239 0.06 1.54 -0.32
C ALA A 239 -0.51 1.15 1.05
N ILE A 240 -0.13 -0.01 1.59
CA ILE A 240 -0.57 -0.46 2.90
C ILE A 240 -0.04 0.49 3.98
N LEU A 241 1.26 0.73 4.02
CA LEU A 241 1.88 1.55 5.06
C LEU A 241 1.47 3.03 5.01
N ALA A 242 1.10 3.53 3.83
CA ALA A 242 0.64 4.90 3.67
C ALA A 242 -0.86 5.08 3.95
N PHE A 243 -1.72 4.15 3.53
CA PHE A 243 -3.18 4.33 3.60
C PHE A 243 -3.84 3.54 4.72
N TYR A 244 -3.32 2.36 5.07
CA TYR A 244 -3.95 1.50 6.07
C TYR A 244 -4.07 2.15 7.45
N PRO A 245 -3.05 2.86 7.98
CA PRO A 245 -3.17 3.62 9.23
C PRO A 245 -4.38 4.56 9.29
N PHE A 246 -4.64 5.28 8.20
CA PHE A 246 -5.73 6.24 8.13
C PHE A 246 -7.09 5.53 8.01
N LEU A 247 -7.15 4.43 7.27
CA LEU A 247 -8.35 3.61 7.17
C LEU A 247 -8.66 2.94 8.51
N ALA A 248 -7.66 2.39 9.20
CA ALA A 248 -7.82 1.82 10.53
C ALA A 248 -8.37 2.86 11.52
N LEU A 249 -7.86 4.09 11.50
CA LEU A 249 -8.38 5.19 12.31
C LEU A 249 -9.85 5.51 11.99
N LEU A 250 -10.20 5.60 10.71
CA LEU A 250 -11.56 5.87 10.26
C LEU A 250 -12.53 4.74 10.68
N LEU A 251 -12.13 3.48 10.49
CA LEU A 251 -12.94 2.31 10.79
C LEU A 251 -13.08 2.09 12.30
N GLY A 252 -12.02 2.36 13.09
CA GLY A 252 -12.06 2.30 14.56
C GLY A 252 -12.97 3.35 15.20
N ALA A 253 -13.38 4.38 14.46
CA ALA A 253 -14.38 5.35 14.91
C ALA A 253 -15.83 4.82 14.81
N LEU A 254 -16.07 3.72 14.09
CA LEU A 254 -17.42 3.20 13.86
C LEU A 254 -18.01 2.53 15.11
N PRO A 255 -19.27 2.83 15.50
CA PRO A 255 -19.91 2.23 16.66
C PRO A 255 -19.94 0.69 16.66
N ALA A 256 -20.19 0.06 15.51
CA ALA A 256 -20.24 -1.39 15.34
C ALA A 256 -18.91 -2.05 15.71
N VAL A 257 -17.81 -1.38 15.37
CA VAL A 257 -16.45 -1.84 15.69
C VAL A 257 -16.16 -1.71 17.19
N ARG A 258 -16.72 -0.69 17.85
CA ARG A 258 -16.55 -0.44 19.29
C ARG A 258 -17.42 -1.33 20.18
N LEU A 259 -18.66 -1.61 19.76
CA LEU A 259 -19.68 -2.31 20.58
C LEU A 259 -19.53 -3.83 20.56
N GLU A 260 -19.15 -4.43 19.44
CA GLU A 260 -19.09 -5.89 19.27
C GLU A 260 -17.73 -6.49 19.65
N GLY A 261 -16.82 -5.67 20.19
CA GLY A 261 -15.50 -6.08 20.64
C GLY A 261 -14.50 -6.25 19.50
N ALA A 262 -13.55 -5.31 19.41
CA ALA A 262 -12.10 -5.51 19.53
C ALA A 262 -11.37 -6.66 18.78
N LEU A 263 -12.02 -7.49 17.98
CA LEU A 263 -11.39 -8.67 17.36
C LEU A 263 -10.42 -8.30 16.24
N LEU A 264 -10.73 -7.23 15.50
CA LEU A 264 -9.87 -6.73 14.43
C LEU A 264 -9.35 -5.33 14.69
N PHE A 265 -10.10 -4.44 15.35
CA PHE A 265 -9.76 -3.04 15.50
C PHE A 265 -9.88 -2.56 16.95
N THR A 266 -8.78 -2.07 17.49
CA THR A 266 -8.67 -1.43 18.80
C THR A 266 -8.59 0.09 18.58
N ALA A 267 -9.40 0.86 19.31
CA ALA A 267 -9.59 2.30 19.04
C ALA A 267 -8.31 3.16 19.21
N HIS A 268 -7.24 2.59 19.77
CA HIS A 268 -6.00 3.29 20.10
C HIS A 268 -4.80 2.82 19.25
N GLU A 269 -4.95 1.73 18.49
CA GLU A 269 -3.85 1.16 17.70
C GLU A 269 -3.93 1.63 16.24
N ILE A 270 -2.81 2.16 15.73
CA ILE A 270 -2.68 2.62 14.34
C ILE A 270 -2.63 1.44 13.35
N PHE A 271 -2.09 0.31 13.79
CA PHE A 271 -2.16 -0.96 13.09
C PHE A 271 -2.97 -1.94 13.93
N PRO A 272 -4.18 -2.30 13.48
CA PRO A 272 -5.03 -3.26 14.15
C PRO A 272 -4.41 -4.66 14.21
N SER A 273 -5.08 -5.62 14.86
CA SER A 273 -4.53 -6.95 15.14
C SER A 273 -4.07 -7.72 13.88
N ASP A 274 -4.68 -7.41 12.73
CA ASP A 274 -4.34 -8.00 11.43
C ASP A 274 -3.00 -7.50 10.86
N ARG A 275 -2.44 -6.41 11.41
CA ARG A 275 -1.15 -5.82 11.01
C ARG A 275 -1.04 -5.50 9.51
N GLY A 276 -2.17 -5.20 8.86
CA GLY A 276 -2.23 -4.96 7.41
C GLY A 276 -2.20 -6.24 6.55
N GLY A 277 -2.35 -7.40 7.18
CA GLY A 277 -2.45 -8.70 6.51
C GLY A 277 -3.69 -8.83 5.63
N LEU A 278 -4.83 -8.24 6.01
CA LEU A 278 -6.03 -8.25 5.17
C LEU A 278 -5.84 -7.44 3.88
N PRO A 279 -5.42 -6.16 3.92
CA PRO A 279 -5.06 -5.41 2.71
C PRO A 279 -4.03 -6.13 1.82
N PHE A 280 -2.99 -6.72 2.43
CA PHE A 280 -1.98 -7.49 1.70
C PHE A 280 -2.60 -8.66 0.95
N SER A 281 -3.42 -9.45 1.63
CA SER A 281 -4.08 -10.62 1.05
C SER A 281 -5.01 -10.22 -0.10
N ILE A 282 -5.79 -9.14 0.08
CA ILE A 282 -6.65 -8.60 -0.98
C ILE A 282 -5.82 -8.21 -2.21
N MET A 283 -4.71 -7.51 -2.03
CA MET A 283 -3.87 -7.08 -3.14
C MET A 283 -3.19 -8.26 -3.86
N VAL A 284 -2.61 -9.20 -3.11
CA VAL A 284 -1.90 -10.34 -3.71
C VAL A 284 -2.87 -11.30 -4.41
N LEU A 285 -3.99 -11.64 -3.77
CA LEU A 285 -4.97 -12.56 -4.33
C LEU A 285 -5.77 -11.95 -5.49
N SER A 286 -5.97 -10.63 -5.50
CA SER A 286 -6.63 -9.98 -6.63
C SER A 286 -5.72 -9.86 -7.86
N ALA A 287 -4.39 -9.86 -7.71
CA ALA A 287 -3.46 -9.74 -8.84
C ALA A 287 -3.67 -10.81 -9.94
N PRO A 288 -3.67 -12.13 -9.65
CA PRO A 288 -3.91 -13.16 -10.67
C PRO A 288 -5.30 -13.03 -11.29
N LEU A 289 -6.32 -12.68 -10.49
CA LEU A 289 -7.68 -12.47 -10.98
C LEU A 289 -7.77 -11.29 -11.95
N ILE A 290 -7.13 -10.17 -11.63
CA ILE A 290 -7.03 -8.98 -12.50
C ILE A 290 -6.32 -9.34 -13.81
N ILE A 291 -5.24 -10.12 -13.74
CA ILE A 291 -4.50 -10.55 -14.94
C ILE A 291 -5.34 -11.50 -15.79
N GLY A 292 -5.99 -12.49 -15.18
CA GLY A 292 -6.80 -13.49 -15.88
C GLY A 292 -8.01 -12.90 -16.58
N MET A 293 -8.77 -12.02 -15.91
CA MET A 293 -9.93 -11.34 -16.51
C MET A 293 -9.52 -10.52 -17.73
N GLU A 294 -8.37 -9.85 -17.64
CA GLU A 294 -7.89 -8.99 -18.71
C GLU A 294 -7.32 -9.79 -19.88
N TRP A 295 -6.65 -10.92 -19.62
CA TRP A 295 -6.23 -11.86 -20.65
C TRP A 295 -7.44 -12.40 -21.42
N HIS A 296 -8.47 -12.85 -20.71
CA HIS A 296 -9.69 -13.36 -21.33
C HIS A 296 -10.35 -12.32 -22.25
N ARG A 297 -10.43 -11.06 -21.80
CA ARG A 297 -10.99 -9.95 -22.58
C ARG A 297 -10.18 -9.65 -23.85
N GLN A 298 -8.86 -9.72 -23.76
CA GLN A 298 -8.01 -9.51 -24.94
C GLN A 298 -8.16 -10.65 -25.94
N SER A 299 -8.27 -11.89 -25.47
CA SER A 299 -8.54 -13.04 -26.33
C SER A 299 -9.88 -12.91 -27.06
N THR A 300 -10.92 -12.41 -26.40
CA THR A 300 -12.23 -12.19 -27.06
C THR A 300 -12.21 -11.02 -28.04
N GLU A 301 -11.48 -9.94 -27.74
CA GLU A 301 -11.31 -8.80 -28.67
C GLU A 301 -10.53 -9.23 -29.93
N ILE A 302 -9.47 -10.04 -29.78
CA ILE A 302 -8.71 -10.60 -30.89
C ILE A 302 -9.60 -11.52 -31.75
N ALA A 303 -10.31 -12.45 -31.11
CA ALA A 303 -11.21 -13.35 -31.84
C ALA A 303 -12.29 -12.59 -32.61
N ARG A 304 -12.81 -11.50 -32.04
CA ARG A 304 -13.78 -10.63 -32.73
C ARG A 304 -13.17 -9.94 -33.95
N LEU A 305 -11.96 -9.39 -33.81
CA LEU A 305 -11.25 -8.75 -34.93
C LEU A 305 -10.90 -9.76 -36.04
N GLU A 306 -10.57 -11.00 -35.69
CA GLU A 306 -10.34 -12.09 -36.66
C GLU A 306 -11.62 -12.45 -37.40
N GLN A 307 -12.77 -12.53 -36.71
CA GLN A 307 -14.07 -12.76 -37.33
C GLN A 307 -14.46 -11.62 -38.27
N GLU A 308 -14.28 -10.36 -37.86
CA GLU A 308 -14.53 -9.18 -38.69
C GLU A 308 -13.66 -9.20 -39.96
N ARG A 309 -12.39 -9.60 -39.83
CA ARG A 309 -11.47 -9.73 -40.97
C ARG A 309 -11.88 -10.86 -41.91
N ALA A 310 -12.21 -12.04 -41.39
CA ALA A 310 -12.65 -13.16 -42.22
C ALA A 310 -13.95 -12.82 -42.98
N ALA A 311 -14.89 -12.12 -42.34
CA ALA A 311 -16.10 -11.64 -42.99
C ALA A 311 -15.82 -10.58 -44.09
N ALA A 312 -14.79 -9.74 -43.91
CA ALA A 312 -14.37 -8.79 -44.93
C ALA A 312 -13.68 -9.47 -46.12
N GLU A 313 -12.86 -10.51 -45.88
CA GLU A 313 -12.19 -11.28 -46.93
C GLU A 313 -13.17 -12.11 -47.78
N LEU A 314 -14.29 -12.58 -47.21
CA LEU A 314 -15.34 -13.32 -47.95
C LEU A 314 -16.27 -12.43 -48.78
N ASN A 315 -16.32 -11.13 -48.51
CA ASN A 315 -17.15 -10.16 -49.23
C ASN A 315 -16.39 -9.46 -50.37
N LEU A 316 -15.12 -9.82 -50.61
CA LEU A 316 -14.28 -9.35 -51.72
C LEU A 316 -14.22 -10.41 -52.82
#